data_AF-A0A7Z9WXG4-F1
#
_entry.id   AF-A0A7Z9WXG4-F1
#
_cell.length_a   1.000
_cell.length_b   1.000
_cell.length_c   1.000
_cell.angle_alpha   90.00
_cell.angle_beta   90.00
_cell.angle_gamma   90.00
#
_symmetry.space_group_name_H-M   'P 1'
#
loop_
_entity.id
_entity.type
_entity.pdbx_description
1 polymer ?
#
loop_
_entity_poly.entity_id
_entity_poly.type
_entity_poly.pdbx_seq_one_letter_code
_entity_poly.pdbx_strand_id
1 'polypeptide(L)'
;MENDIFQTPVSQTGPTVNLNELNPSQREAVTTTDGPLLVIAGAGSGKTRTLVYRVAYLLEQGIAPEKILLLTFTRKASQEMLWRAGLLLNETCR
;
A
#
# COMPACT_ATOMS: atom_id res chain seq x y z
N MET A 1 -17.79 -11.37 39.01
CA MET A 1 -18.35 -10.12 38.49
C MET A 1 -17.20 -9.18 38.23
N GLU A 2 -16.69 -8.97 37.03
CA GLU A 2 -16.84 -9.53 35.68
C GLU A 2 -15.71 -8.81 34.90
N ASN A 3 -14.98 -9.57 34.07
CA ASN A 3 -14.24 -9.20 32.85
C ASN A 3 -13.74 -7.73 32.68
N ASP A 4 -12.48 -7.47 32.38
CA ASP A 4 -11.90 -7.79 31.07
C ASP A 4 -10.39 -8.02 31.12
N ILE A 5 -9.98 -9.26 30.84
CA ILE A 5 -8.59 -9.73 30.70
C ILE A 5 -8.15 -9.68 29.21
N PHE A 6 -8.87 -8.94 28.36
CA PHE A 6 -8.69 -8.94 26.90
C PHE A 6 -8.36 -7.57 26.28
N GLN A 7 -7.47 -6.81 26.89
CA GLN A 7 -6.71 -5.81 26.13
C GLN A 7 -5.25 -6.23 26.10
N THR A 8 -4.97 -7.23 25.26
CA THR A 8 -3.64 -7.36 24.67
C THR A 8 -3.40 -6.05 23.92
N PRO A 9 -2.36 -5.26 24.24
CA PRO A 9 -1.94 -4.21 23.32
C PRO A 9 -1.52 -4.95 22.05
N VAL A 10 -2.30 -4.80 20.98
CA VAL A 10 -1.84 -5.19 19.66
C VAL A 10 -0.74 -4.20 19.32
N SER A 11 0.46 -4.45 19.82
CA SER A 11 1.67 -3.80 19.37
C SER A 11 1.85 -4.24 17.92
N GLN A 12 1.28 -3.46 17.00
CA GLN A 12 1.48 -3.65 15.57
C GLN A 12 2.92 -3.30 15.24
N THR A 13 3.83 -4.25 15.45
CA THR A 13 5.20 -4.23 14.94
C THR A 13 5.24 -4.97 13.61
N GLY A 14 4.34 -4.60 12.70
CA GLY A 14 4.51 -4.91 11.28
C GLY A 14 5.46 -3.90 10.64
N PRO A 15 6.05 -4.20 9.47
CA PRO A 15 6.60 -3.14 8.63
C PRO A 15 5.53 -2.05 8.48
N THR A 16 5.94 -0.78 8.61
CA THR A 16 5.05 0.38 8.45
C THR A 16 5.54 1.19 7.25
N VAL A 17 4.70 1.32 6.23
CA VAL A 17 4.98 2.02 4.99
C VAL A 17 5.08 3.49 5.35
N ASN A 18 6.26 4.05 5.11
CA ASN A 18 6.53 5.44 5.47
C ASN A 18 5.83 6.41 4.50
N LEU A 19 4.59 6.78 4.81
CA LEU A 19 3.80 7.73 4.00
C LEU A 19 4.36 9.15 4.01
N ASN A 20 5.36 9.49 4.85
CA ASN A 20 5.97 10.82 4.86
C ASN A 20 6.84 11.09 3.61
N GLU A 21 7.15 10.05 2.84
CA GLU A 21 7.84 10.20 1.56
C GLU A 21 6.94 10.68 0.41
N LEU A 22 5.64 10.76 0.65
CA LEU A 22 4.63 11.17 -0.33
C LEU A 22 4.24 12.63 -0.14
N ASN A 23 4.00 13.33 -1.25
CA ASN A 23 3.34 14.62 -1.17
C ASN A 23 1.85 14.46 -0.77
N PRO A 24 1.15 15.56 -0.39
CA PRO A 24 -0.22 15.47 0.09
C PRO A 24 -1.19 14.75 -0.87
N SER A 25 -1.15 15.09 -2.16
CA SER A 25 -2.04 14.47 -3.17
C SER A 25 -1.73 13.00 -3.42
N GLN A 26 -0.44 12.60 -3.37
CA GLN A 26 -0.04 11.20 -3.47
C GLN A 26 -0.48 10.42 -2.24
N ARG A 27 -0.34 11.00 -1.05
CA ARG A 27 -0.77 10.38 0.21
C ARG A 27 -2.28 10.17 0.20
N GLU A 28 -3.05 11.19 -0.17
CA GLU A 28 -4.50 11.09 -0.34
C GLU A 28 -4.87 9.95 -1.31
N ALA A 29 -4.23 9.90 -2.49
CA ALA A 29 -4.45 8.85 -3.46
C ALA A 29 -4.06 7.45 -2.97
N VAL A 30 -3.16 7.33 -1.99
CA VAL A 30 -2.78 6.06 -1.36
C VAL A 30 -3.78 5.65 -0.29
N THR A 31 -4.24 6.59 0.53
CA THR A 31 -5.07 6.30 1.71
C THR A 31 -6.57 6.21 1.42
N THR A 32 -7.06 6.76 0.30
CA THR A 32 -8.49 6.65 -0.06
C THR A 32 -8.83 5.23 -0.51
N THR A 33 -9.40 4.42 0.38
CA THR A 33 -9.74 2.99 0.12
C THR A 33 -11.18 2.78 -0.33
N ASP A 34 -12.06 3.72 -0.02
CA ASP A 34 -13.50 3.58 -0.26
C ASP A 34 -13.89 4.10 -1.64
N GLY A 35 -14.62 3.27 -2.38
CA GLY A 35 -15.15 3.63 -3.70
C GLY A 35 -14.09 3.73 -4.81
N PRO A 36 -14.54 4.04 -6.04
CA PRO A 36 -13.66 4.22 -7.18
C PRO A 36 -12.88 5.55 -7.08
N LEU A 37 -11.59 5.51 -7.41
CA LEU A 37 -10.69 6.67 -7.40
C LEU A 37 -10.01 6.85 -8.76
N LEU A 38 -10.07 8.07 -9.31
CA LEU A 38 -9.34 8.48 -10.52
C LEU A 38 -8.23 9.46 -10.17
N VAL A 39 -6.99 9.13 -10.54
CA VAL A 39 -5.81 9.99 -10.31
C VAL A 39 -5.29 10.50 -11.65
N ILE A 40 -5.40 11.82 -11.88
CA ILE A 40 -4.90 12.48 -13.09
C ILE A 40 -3.56 13.12 -12.77
N ALA A 41 -2.50 12.77 -13.51
CA ALA A 41 -1.18 13.33 -13.25
C ALA A 41 -0.26 13.34 -14.49
N GLY A 42 0.51 14.42 -14.63
CA GLY A 42 1.47 14.63 -15.72
C GLY A 42 2.67 13.66 -15.70
N ALA A 43 3.53 13.74 -16.71
CA ALA A 43 4.78 12.98 -16.71
C ALA A 43 5.65 13.34 -15.48
N GLY A 44 6.40 12.38 -14.94
CA GLY A 44 7.27 12.61 -13.78
C GLY A 44 6.58 12.83 -12.43
N SER A 45 5.25 12.86 -12.36
CA SER A 45 4.48 13.14 -11.13
C SER A 45 4.49 12.04 -10.06
N GLY A 46 5.18 10.92 -10.32
CA GLY A 46 5.24 9.79 -9.40
C GLY A 46 4.05 8.82 -9.46
N LYS A 47 3.26 8.77 -10.54
CA LYS A 47 2.12 7.81 -10.70
C LYS A 47 2.44 6.38 -10.26
N THR A 48 3.56 5.85 -10.75
CA THR A 48 4.00 4.49 -10.40
C THR A 48 4.36 4.37 -8.92
N ARG A 49 5.00 5.39 -8.33
CA ARG A 49 5.31 5.44 -6.90
C ARG A 49 4.04 5.42 -6.07
N THR A 50 3.05 6.23 -6.42
CA THR A 50 1.73 6.25 -5.76
C THR A 50 1.06 4.88 -5.79
N LEU A 51 1.05 4.20 -6.93
CA LEU A 51 0.46 2.85 -7.02
C LEU A 51 1.21 1.81 -6.17
N VAL A 52 2.55 1.85 -6.17
CA VAL A 52 3.38 0.96 -5.34
C VAL A 52 3.08 1.17 -3.85
N TYR A 53 3.06 2.43 -3.40
CA TYR A 53 2.70 2.79 -2.04
C TYR A 53 1.27 2.39 -1.68
N ARG A 54 0.33 2.48 -2.63
CA ARG A 54 -1.06 2.05 -2.43
C ARG A 54 -1.17 0.55 -2.21
N VAL A 55 -0.46 -0.25 -3.00
CA VAL A 55 -0.43 -1.71 -2.79
C VAL A 55 0.14 -2.04 -1.41
N ALA A 56 1.28 -1.46 -1.05
CA ALA A 56 1.91 -1.69 0.24
C ALA A 56 0.98 -1.26 1.40
N TYR A 57 0.35 -0.09 1.29
CA TYR A 57 -0.64 0.39 2.27
C TYR A 57 -1.82 -0.56 2.43
N LEU A 58 -2.41 -1.06 1.34
CA LEU A 58 -3.52 -2.01 1.41
C LEU A 58 -3.13 -3.32 2.12
N LEU A 59 -1.92 -3.82 1.85
CA LEU A 59 -1.39 -5.01 2.52
C LEU A 59 -1.22 -4.77 4.03
N GLU A 60 -0.73 -3.59 4.43
CA GLU A 60 -0.64 -3.21 5.86
C GLU A 60 -1.99 -3.05 6.54
N GLN A 61 -3.03 -2.65 5.81
CA GLN A 61 -4.41 -2.67 6.31
C GLN A 61 -4.97 -4.09 6.47
N GLY A 62 -4.17 -5.13 6.20
CA GLY A 62 -4.57 -6.53 6.32
C GLY A 62 -5.38 -7.05 5.14
N ILE A 63 -5.41 -6.33 4.01
CA ILE A 63 -6.04 -6.83 2.79
C ILE A 63 -5.15 -7.93 2.22
N ALA A 64 -5.72 -9.14 2.11
CA ALA A 64 -4.98 -10.28 1.58
C ALA A 64 -4.55 -10.04 0.12
N PRO A 65 -3.30 -10.36 -0.28
CA PRO A 65 -2.76 -10.10 -1.61
C PRO A 65 -3.65 -10.61 -2.76
N GLU A 66 -4.27 -11.78 -2.58
CA GLU A 66 -5.18 -12.40 -3.55
C GLU A 66 -6.46 -11.58 -3.84
N LYS A 67 -6.76 -10.57 -3.01
CA LYS A 67 -7.86 -9.61 -3.24
C LYS A 67 -7.43 -8.36 -4.00
N ILE A 68 -6.16 -8.23 -4.36
CA ILE A 68 -5.60 -7.06 -5.04
C ILE A 68 -5.18 -7.43 -6.46
N LEU A 69 -5.81 -6.79 -7.46
CA LEU A 69 -5.43 -6.90 -8.86
C LEU A 69 -4.71 -5.63 -9.32
N LEU A 70 -3.39 -5.73 -9.58
CA LEU A 70 -2.58 -4.65 -10.14
C LEU A 70 -2.34 -4.89 -11.63
N LEU A 71 -2.77 -3.97 -12.49
CA LEU A 71 -2.63 -4.08 -13.95
C LEU A 71 -1.79 -2.95 -14.53
N THR A 72 -1.01 -3.30 -15.56
CA THR A 72 -0.20 -2.36 -16.35
C THR A 72 0.02 -2.92 -17.76
N PHE A 73 0.44 -2.08 -18.69
CA PHE A 73 0.57 -2.44 -20.10
C PHE A 73 1.66 -3.48 -20.40
N THR A 74 2.69 -3.58 -19.55
CA THR A 74 3.84 -4.48 -19.82
C THR A 74 4.15 -5.36 -18.63
N ARG A 75 4.59 -6.60 -18.91
CA ARG A 75 5.05 -7.55 -17.88
C ARG A 75 6.23 -7.03 -17.06
N LYS A 76 7.12 -6.26 -17.70
CA LYS A 76 8.27 -5.67 -16.99
C LYS A 76 7.81 -4.65 -15.96
N ALA A 77 6.83 -3.80 -16.31
CA ALA A 77 6.29 -2.82 -15.38
C ALA A 77 5.56 -3.49 -14.19
N SER A 78 4.83 -4.58 -14.42
CA SER A 78 4.14 -5.27 -13.33
C SER A 78 5.14 -5.89 -12.34
N GLN A 79 6.19 -6.54 -12.85
CA GLN A 79 7.26 -7.12 -12.01
C GLN A 79 8.00 -6.04 -11.21
N GLU A 80 8.34 -4.92 -11.84
CA GLU A 80 9.01 -3.79 -11.18
C GLU A 80 8.14 -3.19 -10.06
N MET A 81 6.82 -3.05 -10.29
CA MET A 81 5.91 -2.53 -9.26
C MET A 81 5.79 -3.46 -8.06
N LEU A 82 5.69 -4.78 -8.29
CA LEU A 82 5.66 -5.78 -7.22
C LEU A 82 6.97 -5.80 -6.43
N TRP A 83 8.11 -5.78 -7.12
CA TRP A 83 9.43 -5.71 -6.49
C TRP A 83 9.55 -4.49 -5.57
N ARG A 84 9.16 -3.31 -6.05
CA ARG A 84 9.18 -2.08 -5.25
C ARG A 84 8.23 -2.11 -4.06
N ALA A 85 7.06 -2.74 -4.20
CA ALA A 85 6.12 -2.89 -3.08
C ALA A 85 6.71 -3.79 -1.99
N GLY A 86 7.38 -4.88 -2.37
CA GLY A 86 8.11 -5.74 -1.44
C GLY A 86 9.21 -4.97 -0.67
N LEU A 87 9.98 -4.13 -1.36
CA LEU A 87 11.00 -3.28 -0.71
C LEU A 87 10.41 -2.37 0.38
N LEU A 88 9.19 -1.86 0.21
CA LEU A 88 8.53 -1.02 1.21
C LEU A 88 8.08 -1.81 2.45
N LEU A 89 7.75 -3.08 2.26
CA LEU A 89 7.25 -3.97 3.32
C LEU A 89 8.37 -4.74 4.03
N ASN A 90 9.64 -4.56 3.65
CA ASN A 90 10.74 -5.43 4.08
C ASN A 90 10.46 -6.93 3.81
N GLU A 91 9.64 -7.23 2.80
CA GLU A 91 9.22 -8.57 2.42
C GLU A 91 9.48 -8.78 0.92
N THR A 92 9.64 -10.02 0.47
CA THR A 92 9.71 -10.30 -0.97
C THR A 92 8.30 -10.61 -1.48
N CYS A 93 7.64 -9.68 -2.16
CA CYS A 93 6.44 -10.00 -2.96
C CYS A 93 6.87 -10.92 -4.12
N ARG A 94 6.59 -12.21 -4.02
CA ARG A 94 6.84 -13.22 -5.06
C ARG A 94 5.59 -13.49 -5.88
#